data_AF-A0A821RKF8-F1
#
_entry.id   AF-A0A821RKF8-F1
#
_cell.length_a   1.000
_cell.length_b   1.000
_cell.length_c   1.000
_cell.angle_alpha   90.00
_cell.angle_beta   90.00
_cell.angle_gamma   90.00
#
_symmetry.space_group_name_H-M   'P 1'
#
loop_
_entity.id
_entity.type
_entity.pdbx_description
1 polymer ?
#
loop_
_entity_poly.entity_id
_entity_poly.type
_entity_poly.pdbx_seq_one_letter_code
_entity_poly.pdbx_strand_id
1 'polypeptide(L)'
;MTASKLHLLGTEVVFVEELLRSNSLLQEFRRVYFESGAMKPGGNQNFVQYTVERLIAVYAYMNLTGLSNVFHMENDNLLYGDLYHLATRMHACNVSIAIARASVNQAVTSFVFIRNSKAIEHFAKWIVNVFAMGREKAIQYLNTRMINDMTLGSIKRFFSQCGVFGAA
;
A
#
# COMPACT_ATOMS: atom_id res chain seq x y z
N MET A 1 -1.09 13.54 -18.42
CA MET A 1 -1.60 12.20 -18.09
C MET A 1 -3.08 12.35 -17.84
N THR A 2 -3.90 11.60 -18.56
CA THR A 2 -5.36 11.60 -18.43
C THR A 2 -5.80 10.36 -17.68
N ALA A 3 -6.86 10.47 -16.89
CA ALA A 3 -7.55 9.33 -16.30
C ALA A 3 -9.01 9.41 -16.77
N SER A 4 -9.56 8.29 -17.24
CA SER A 4 -10.95 8.23 -17.66
C SER A 4 -11.85 8.09 -16.43
N LYS A 5 -12.96 8.80 -16.39
CA LYS A 5 -13.87 8.84 -15.24
C LYS A 5 -15.27 8.36 -15.64
N LEU A 6 -15.91 7.64 -14.73
CA LEU A 6 -17.31 7.25 -14.82
C LEU A 6 -17.99 7.57 -13.49
N HIS A 7 -19.08 8.33 -13.53
CA HIS A 7 -19.86 8.66 -12.33
C HIS A 7 -21.02 7.67 -12.18
N LEU A 8 -21.10 6.99 -11.03
CA LEU A 8 -22.15 6.04 -10.68
C LEU A 8 -22.64 6.32 -9.27
N LEU A 9 -23.88 6.79 -9.11
CA LEU A 9 -24.56 6.90 -7.81
C LEU A 9 -23.72 7.63 -6.73
N GLY A 10 -23.12 8.77 -7.07
CA GLY A 10 -22.26 9.53 -6.14
C GLY A 10 -20.83 8.99 -5.99
N THR A 11 -20.49 7.91 -6.70
CA THR A 11 -19.13 7.35 -6.77
C THR A 11 -18.48 7.76 -8.08
N GLU A 12 -17.24 8.24 -8.03
CA GLU A 12 -16.39 8.41 -9.22
C GLU A 12 -15.51 7.17 -9.38
N VAL A 13 -15.72 6.44 -10.48
CA VAL A 13 -14.86 5.33 -10.90
C VAL A 13 -13.80 5.89 -11.83
N VAL A 14 -12.54 5.68 -11.50
CA VAL A 14 -11.41 6.18 -12.30
C VAL A 14 -10.59 5.03 -12.84
N PHE A 15 -10.41 5.03 -14.16
CA PHE A 15 -9.52 4.11 -14.85
C PHE A 15 -8.14 4.76 -14.98
N VAL A 16 -7.14 4.11 -14.39
CA VAL A 16 -5.77 4.64 -14.27
C VAL A 16 -4.77 3.93 -15.20
N GLU A 17 -5.20 3.15 -16.19
CA GLU A 17 -4.29 2.35 -17.02
C GLU A 17 -3.19 3.18 -17.70
N GLU A 18 -3.55 4.31 -18.32
CA GLU A 18 -2.58 5.20 -18.97
C GLU A 18 -1.59 5.81 -17.96
N LEU A 19 -2.10 6.19 -16.79
CA LEU A 19 -1.30 6.70 -15.68
C LEU A 19 -0.27 5.66 -15.23
N LEU A 20 -0.68 4.39 -15.11
CA LEU A 20 0.21 3.29 -14.74
C LEU A 20 1.25 2.98 -15.81
N ARG A 21 0.89 3.01 -17.10
CA ARG A 21 1.86 2.77 -18.18
C ARG A 21 3.04 3.73 -18.14
N SER A 22 2.79 5.00 -17.82
CA SER A 22 3.83 6.03 -17.74
C SER A 22 4.53 6.18 -16.37
N ASN A 23 4.10 5.44 -15.34
CA ASN A 23 4.64 5.60 -13.99
C ASN A 23 6.01 4.93 -13.85
N SER A 24 7.07 5.72 -13.72
CA SER A 24 8.45 5.21 -13.63
C SER A 24 8.67 4.27 -12.46
N LEU A 25 8.09 4.55 -11.29
CA LEU A 25 8.21 3.71 -10.10
C LEU A 25 7.57 2.34 -10.30
N LEU A 26 6.43 2.28 -11.00
CA LEU A 26 5.78 1.02 -11.36
C LEU A 26 6.63 0.21 -12.34
N GLN A 27 7.19 0.86 -13.36
CA GLN A 27 8.07 0.19 -14.33
C GLN A 27 9.34 -0.34 -13.65
N GLU A 28 9.90 0.43 -12.72
CA GLU A 28 11.04 -0.01 -11.93
C GLU A 28 10.67 -1.21 -11.07
N PHE A 29 9.55 -1.16 -10.35
CA PHE A 29 9.04 -2.27 -9.54
C PHE A 29 8.93 -3.56 -10.37
N ARG A 30 8.25 -3.50 -11.52
CA ARG A 30 8.05 -4.64 -12.42
C ARG A 30 9.38 -5.26 -12.88
N ARG A 31 10.41 -4.44 -13.08
CA ARG A 31 11.75 -4.90 -13.47
C ARG A 31 12.48 -5.63 -12.35
N VAL A 32 12.30 -5.21 -11.10
CA VAL A 32 13.04 -5.75 -9.95
C VAL A 32 12.26 -6.82 -9.17
N TYR A 33 10.97 -6.99 -9.45
CA TYR A 33 10.11 -7.92 -8.74
C TYR A 33 10.62 -9.37 -8.86
N PHE A 34 10.52 -10.08 -7.73
CA PHE A 34 10.70 -11.52 -7.67
C PHE A 34 9.71 -12.09 -6.66
N GLU A 35 9.24 -13.31 -6.88
CA GLU A 35 8.44 -14.01 -5.89
C GLU A 35 9.32 -14.51 -4.73
N SER A 36 8.83 -14.42 -3.49
CA SER A 36 9.51 -14.94 -2.30
C SER A 36 8.52 -15.55 -1.31
N GLY A 37 8.68 -16.84 -1.07
CA GLY A 37 7.71 -17.66 -0.33
C GLY A 37 6.87 -18.49 -1.31
N ALA A 38 6.37 -19.63 -0.85
CA ALA A 38 5.53 -20.49 -1.68
C ALA A 38 4.06 -20.23 -1.34
N MET A 39 3.28 -19.68 -2.28
CA MET A 39 1.83 -19.81 -2.25
C MET A 39 1.47 -21.24 -2.70
N LYS A 40 1.60 -22.20 -1.79
CA LYS A 40 1.32 -23.63 -2.04
C LYS A 40 -0.20 -23.88 -2.21
N PRO A 41 -0.55 -24.94 -2.97
CA PRO A 41 -0.82 -24.87 -4.39
C PRO A 41 -2.19 -24.23 -4.70
N GLY A 42 -2.26 -23.39 -5.73
CA GLY A 42 -3.51 -22.77 -6.22
C GLY A 42 -3.67 -21.28 -5.91
N GLY A 43 -2.72 -20.69 -5.17
CA GLY A 43 -2.66 -19.23 -4.99
C GLY A 43 -2.21 -18.53 -6.27
N ASN A 44 -2.70 -17.31 -6.49
CA ASN A 44 -2.25 -16.46 -7.59
C ASN A 44 -0.77 -16.07 -7.35
N GLN A 45 0.15 -16.62 -8.15
CA GLN A 45 1.60 -16.38 -8.06
C GLN A 45 1.99 -14.90 -8.23
N ASN A 46 1.12 -14.11 -8.87
CA ASN A 46 1.31 -12.68 -9.07
C ASN A 46 0.58 -11.84 -8.02
N PHE A 47 -0.04 -12.44 -6.99
CA PHE A 47 -0.84 -11.72 -6.01
C PHE A 47 -0.03 -10.62 -5.30
N VAL A 48 1.19 -10.93 -4.85
CA VAL A 48 2.06 -9.93 -4.20
C VAL A 48 2.44 -8.83 -5.17
N GLN A 49 2.79 -9.19 -6.42
CA GLN A 49 3.06 -8.21 -7.46
C GLN A 49 1.88 -7.26 -7.61
N TYR A 50 0.67 -7.77 -7.87
CA TYR A 50 -0.51 -6.96 -8.10
C TYR A 50 -0.89 -6.10 -6.90
N THR A 51 -0.74 -6.60 -5.69
CA THR A 51 -1.01 -5.84 -4.47
C THR A 51 -0.07 -4.64 -4.34
N VAL A 52 1.23 -4.82 -4.60
CA VAL A 52 2.19 -3.71 -4.63
C VAL A 52 1.93 -2.76 -5.81
N GLU A 53 1.59 -3.28 -6.99
CA GLU A 53 1.24 -2.44 -8.15
C GLU A 53 0.02 -1.55 -7.87
N ARG A 54 -1.01 -2.06 -7.16
CA ARG A 54 -2.17 -1.26 -6.72
C ARG A 54 -1.75 -0.15 -5.76
N LEU A 55 -0.85 -0.42 -4.84
CA LEU A 55 -0.33 0.59 -3.92
C LEU A 55 0.40 1.72 -4.68
N ILE A 56 1.21 1.36 -5.68
CA ILE A 56 1.87 2.33 -6.58
C ILE A 56 0.82 3.08 -7.43
N ALA A 57 -0.27 2.42 -7.82
CA ALA A 57 -1.38 3.07 -8.51
C ALA A 57 -2.07 4.13 -7.66
N VAL A 58 -2.31 3.84 -6.37
CA VAL A 58 -2.83 4.82 -5.41
C VAL A 58 -1.88 6.01 -5.30
N TYR A 59 -0.58 5.78 -5.17
CA TYR A 59 0.42 6.85 -5.21
C TYR A 59 0.29 7.70 -6.48
N ALA A 60 0.29 7.08 -7.65
CA ALA A 60 0.23 7.79 -8.93
C ALA A 60 -1.04 8.64 -9.04
N TYR A 61 -2.18 8.10 -8.62
CA TYR A 61 -3.46 8.78 -8.67
C TYR A 61 -3.55 9.95 -7.68
N MET A 62 -3.09 9.74 -6.44
CA MET A 62 -3.00 10.82 -5.45
C MET A 62 -2.06 11.94 -5.93
N ASN A 63 -0.95 11.60 -6.56
CA ASN A 63 -0.01 12.58 -7.09
C ASN A 63 -0.61 13.40 -8.25
N LEU A 64 -1.38 12.76 -9.14
CA LEU A 64 -2.05 13.44 -10.26
C LEU A 64 -3.14 14.39 -9.78
N THR A 65 -3.90 14.00 -8.75
CA THR A 65 -5.12 14.70 -8.32
C THR A 65 -4.92 15.63 -7.14
N GLY A 66 -3.83 15.49 -6.39
CA GLY A 66 -3.63 16.19 -5.13
C GLY A 66 -4.49 15.65 -3.98
N LEU A 67 -5.10 14.47 -4.13
CA LEU A 67 -5.91 13.86 -3.08
C LEU A 67 -5.10 13.61 -1.80
N SER A 68 -5.77 13.81 -0.67
CA SER A 68 -5.23 13.64 0.67
C SER A 68 -6.22 12.91 1.55
N ASN A 69 -5.75 12.33 2.66
CA ASN A 69 -6.56 11.56 3.60
C ASN A 69 -7.31 10.39 2.93
N VAL A 70 -6.60 9.64 2.09
CA VAL A 70 -7.15 8.51 1.32
C VAL A 70 -7.14 7.25 2.17
N PHE A 71 -8.25 6.52 2.14
CA PHE A 71 -8.31 5.15 2.62
C PHE A 71 -8.24 4.20 1.42
N HIS A 72 -7.19 3.38 1.37
CA HIS A 72 -7.10 2.26 0.45
C HIS A 72 -7.74 1.03 1.11
N MET A 73 -8.61 0.36 0.36
CA MET A 73 -9.35 -0.82 0.80
C MET A 73 -9.28 -1.90 -0.27
N GLU A 74 -8.98 -3.13 0.14
CA GLU A 74 -9.04 -4.32 -0.73
C GLU A 74 -10.40 -5.04 -0.61
N ASN A 75 -10.64 -6.00 -1.50
CA ASN A 75 -11.96 -6.58 -1.79
C ASN A 75 -12.52 -7.54 -0.72
N ASP A 76 -11.79 -7.77 0.36
CA ASP A 76 -12.12 -8.69 1.45
C ASP A 76 -12.47 -7.98 2.78
N ASN A 77 -12.65 -6.65 2.74
CA ASN A 77 -12.94 -5.87 3.95
C ASN A 77 -14.41 -5.50 4.06
N LEU A 78 -14.96 -5.70 5.26
CA LEU A 78 -16.21 -5.11 5.67
C LEU A 78 -15.90 -3.87 6.52
N LEU A 79 -16.51 -2.74 6.17
CA LEU A 79 -16.33 -1.49 6.90
C LEU A 79 -17.64 -1.09 7.58
N TYR A 80 -17.61 -1.07 8.90
CA TYR A 80 -18.75 -0.66 9.74
C TYR A 80 -18.34 0.53 10.59
N GLY A 81 -18.23 1.71 9.98
CA GLY A 81 -17.89 2.93 10.70
C GLY A 81 -17.71 4.15 9.81
N ASP A 82 -17.78 5.33 10.44
CA ASP A 82 -17.50 6.60 9.79
C ASP A 82 -15.99 6.89 9.75
N LEU A 83 -15.44 6.87 8.54
CA LEU A 83 -14.02 7.15 8.29
C LEU A 83 -13.65 8.61 8.51
N TYR A 84 -14.62 9.54 8.52
CA TYR A 84 -14.36 10.95 8.74
C TYR A 84 -13.68 11.16 10.10
N HIS A 85 -14.25 10.60 11.17
CA HIS A 85 -13.68 10.70 12.51
C HIS A 85 -12.28 10.08 12.61
N LEU A 86 -12.06 8.95 11.92
CA LEU A 86 -10.75 8.31 11.87
C LEU A 86 -9.73 9.21 11.16
N ALA A 87 -10.08 9.78 10.00
CA ALA A 87 -9.22 10.71 9.27
C ALA A 87 -8.88 11.95 10.11
N THR A 88 -9.86 12.54 10.80
CA THR A 88 -9.64 13.69 11.69
C THR A 88 -8.64 13.36 12.80
N ARG A 89 -8.76 12.19 13.44
CA ARG A 89 -7.84 11.75 14.50
C ARG A 89 -6.45 11.48 13.93
N MET A 90 -6.34 10.80 12.79
CA MET A 90 -5.06 10.55 12.13
C MET A 90 -4.36 11.86 11.76
N HIS A 91 -5.12 12.85 11.28
CA HIS A 91 -4.61 14.17 10.96
C HIS A 91 -4.11 14.91 12.21
N ALA A 92 -4.90 14.92 13.30
CA ALA A 92 -4.52 15.54 14.58
C ALA A 92 -3.25 14.92 15.17
N CYS A 93 -3.08 13.61 14.98
CA CYS A 93 -1.90 12.85 15.38
C CYS A 93 -0.69 13.00 14.44
N ASN A 94 -0.79 13.82 13.38
CA ASN A 94 0.26 13.95 12.36
C ASN A 94 0.66 12.60 11.73
N VAL A 95 -0.27 11.66 11.60
CA VAL A 95 -0.04 10.35 11.00
C VAL A 95 0.05 10.49 9.49
N SER A 96 1.16 10.03 8.90
CA SER A 96 1.37 10.07 7.45
C SER A 96 0.81 8.84 6.74
N ILE A 97 1.00 7.66 7.33
CA ILE A 97 0.45 6.38 6.87
C ILE A 97 0.06 5.55 8.08
N ALA A 98 -1.08 4.85 8.03
CA ALA A 98 -1.50 3.91 9.06
C ALA A 98 -1.96 2.61 8.42
N ILE A 99 -1.49 1.48 8.96
CA ILE A 99 -1.89 0.13 8.57
C ILE A 99 -2.17 -0.64 9.85
N ALA A 100 -3.30 -1.37 9.88
CA ALA A 100 -3.60 -2.24 11.00
C ALA A 100 -2.59 -3.40 11.08
N ARG A 101 -2.36 -3.96 12.26
CA ARG A 101 -1.42 -5.05 12.45
C ARG A 101 -2.10 -6.23 13.13
N ALA A 102 -1.92 -7.41 12.54
CA ALA A 102 -2.31 -8.67 13.15
C ALA A 102 -1.22 -9.13 14.15
N SER A 103 0.05 -8.79 13.90
CA SER A 103 1.16 -9.12 14.81
C SER A 103 2.36 -8.19 14.63
N VAL A 104 3.43 -8.47 15.39
CA VAL A 104 4.73 -7.78 15.24
C VAL A 104 5.36 -7.99 13.87
N ASN A 105 5.02 -9.06 13.13
CA ASN A 105 5.63 -9.33 11.83
C ASN A 105 4.62 -9.32 10.68
N GLN A 106 3.37 -8.91 10.94
CA GLN A 106 2.29 -9.00 9.97
C GLN A 106 1.35 -7.80 10.07
N ALA A 107 1.25 -7.06 8.98
CA ALA A 107 0.25 -6.02 8.78
C ALA A 107 -1.00 -6.58 8.09
N VAL A 108 -2.13 -5.94 8.35
CA VAL A 108 -3.40 -6.11 7.63
C VAL A 108 -3.45 -5.00 6.60
N THR A 109 -2.79 -5.23 5.48
CA THR A 109 -2.59 -4.29 4.35
C THR A 109 -3.84 -4.05 3.53
N SER A 110 -4.89 -4.82 3.79
CA SER A 110 -6.19 -4.70 3.15
C SER A 110 -6.91 -3.38 3.49
N PHE A 111 -6.49 -2.67 4.55
CA PHE A 111 -6.97 -1.33 4.91
C PHE A 111 -5.81 -0.39 5.29
N VAL A 112 -5.62 0.69 4.53
CA VAL A 112 -4.50 1.63 4.71
C VAL A 112 -4.99 3.08 4.67
N PHE A 113 -4.65 3.88 5.68
CA PHE A 113 -4.80 5.34 5.62
C PHE A 113 -3.53 5.99 5.06
N ILE A 114 -3.69 6.93 4.13
CA ILE A 114 -2.61 7.65 3.46
C ILE A 114 -2.93 9.15 3.50
N ARG A 115 -2.09 9.93 4.20
CA ARG A 115 -2.33 11.36 4.34
C ARG A 115 -2.17 12.13 3.03
N ASN A 116 -1.14 11.82 2.24
CA ASN A 116 -0.84 12.50 0.98
C ASN A 116 0.06 11.64 0.09
N SER A 117 0.24 12.06 -1.16
CA SER A 117 1.06 11.34 -2.14
C SER A 117 2.50 11.12 -1.67
N LYS A 118 3.12 12.09 -0.98
CA LYS A 118 4.50 11.96 -0.45
C LYS A 118 4.61 10.83 0.59
N ALA A 119 3.61 10.68 1.46
CA ALA A 119 3.60 9.63 2.47
C ALA A 119 3.70 8.23 1.85
N ILE A 120 2.92 7.98 0.80
CA ILE A 120 2.93 6.70 0.10
C ILE A 120 4.11 6.56 -0.88
N GLU A 121 4.60 7.66 -1.45
CA GLU A 121 5.79 7.66 -2.30
C GLU A 121 7.01 7.08 -1.56
N HIS A 122 7.25 7.52 -0.33
CA HIS A 122 8.35 7.01 0.49
C HIS A 122 8.25 5.50 0.74
N PHE A 123 7.03 5.02 1.01
CA PHE A 123 6.79 3.60 1.25
C PHE A 123 6.97 2.79 -0.05
N ALA A 124 6.38 3.24 -1.16
CA ALA A 124 6.50 2.61 -2.46
C ALA A 124 7.97 2.55 -2.96
N LYS A 125 8.73 3.64 -2.83
CA LYS A 125 10.16 3.67 -3.15
C LYS A 125 10.96 2.70 -2.28
N TRP A 126 10.63 2.60 -1.00
CA TRP A 126 11.29 1.64 -0.12
C TRP A 126 10.99 0.19 -0.53
N ILE A 127 9.76 -0.14 -0.92
CA ILE A 127 9.42 -1.47 -1.44
C ILE A 127 10.25 -1.77 -2.69
N VAL A 128 10.29 -0.84 -3.65
CA VAL A 128 11.11 -1.00 -4.88
C VAL A 128 12.57 -1.22 -4.53
N ASN A 129 13.12 -0.45 -3.60
CA ASN A 129 14.50 -0.62 -3.14
C ASN A 129 14.75 -2.00 -2.52
N VAL A 130 13.82 -2.53 -1.72
CA VAL A 130 13.92 -3.88 -1.16
C VAL A 130 14.01 -4.93 -2.27
N PHE A 131 13.14 -4.85 -3.28
CA PHE A 131 13.19 -5.77 -4.42
C PHE A 131 14.45 -5.57 -5.27
N ALA A 132 14.91 -4.34 -5.45
CA ALA A 132 16.13 -4.01 -6.19
C ALA A 132 17.41 -4.59 -5.56
N MET A 133 17.40 -4.93 -4.25
CA MET A 133 18.51 -5.63 -3.60
C MET A 133 18.72 -7.05 -4.13
N GLY A 134 17.70 -7.64 -4.77
CA GLY A 134 17.66 -9.04 -5.13
C GLY A 134 17.27 -9.95 -3.96
N ARG A 135 16.81 -11.16 -4.28
CA ARG A 135 16.15 -12.08 -3.33
C ARG A 135 16.94 -12.33 -2.06
N GLU A 136 18.20 -12.73 -2.16
CA GLU A 136 19.00 -13.12 -1.00
C GLU A 136 19.22 -11.96 -0.02
N LYS A 137 19.61 -10.80 -0.54
CA LYS A 137 19.83 -9.59 0.26
C LYS A 137 18.52 -9.08 0.86
N ALA A 138 17.42 -9.15 0.14
CA ALA A 138 16.11 -8.76 0.65
C ALA A 138 15.66 -9.66 1.81
N ILE A 139 15.83 -10.98 1.67
CA ILE A 139 15.52 -11.95 2.74
C ILE A 139 16.36 -11.67 3.99
N GLN A 140 17.65 -11.38 3.81
CA GLN A 140 18.54 -11.02 4.91
C GLN A 140 18.14 -9.68 5.55
N TYR A 141 17.86 -8.67 4.75
CA TYR A 141 17.49 -7.33 5.20
C TYR A 141 16.18 -7.32 5.99
N LEU A 142 15.18 -8.06 5.52
CA LEU A 142 13.86 -8.15 6.15
C LEU A 142 13.78 -9.22 7.25
N ASN A 143 14.81 -10.08 7.36
CA ASN A 143 14.83 -11.24 8.25
C ASN A 143 13.59 -12.16 8.07
N THR A 144 13.15 -12.37 6.83
CA THR A 144 12.03 -13.25 6.48
C THR A 144 12.21 -13.86 5.10
N ARG A 145 11.78 -15.11 4.93
CA ARG A 145 11.73 -15.78 3.61
C ARG A 145 10.43 -15.50 2.84
N MET A 146 9.42 -14.98 3.52
CA MET A 146 8.14 -14.58 2.92
C MET A 146 8.18 -13.07 2.75
N ILE A 147 8.30 -12.61 1.49
CA ILE A 147 8.29 -11.18 1.16
C ILE A 147 6.98 -10.92 0.43
N ASN A 148 6.05 -10.30 1.13
CA ASN A 148 4.72 -9.96 0.66
C ASN A 148 4.29 -8.61 1.25
N ASP A 149 3.16 -8.09 0.78
CA ASP A 149 2.55 -6.85 1.26
C ASP A 149 2.40 -6.83 2.80
N MET A 150 1.92 -7.91 3.42
CA MET A 150 1.74 -7.98 4.88
C MET A 150 3.05 -7.84 5.67
N THR A 151 4.13 -8.48 5.20
CA THR A 151 5.46 -8.39 5.85
C THR A 151 6.12 -7.06 5.59
N LEU A 152 6.05 -6.55 4.36
CA LEU A 152 6.53 -5.22 3.97
C LEU A 152 5.81 -4.11 4.77
N GLY A 153 4.49 -4.24 4.95
CA GLY A 153 3.65 -3.31 5.71
C GLY A 153 3.80 -3.39 7.22
N SER A 154 4.46 -4.42 7.76
CA SER A 154 4.64 -4.57 9.22
C SER A 154 5.81 -3.76 9.79
N ILE A 155 6.65 -3.18 8.92
CA ILE A 155 7.90 -2.55 9.30
C ILE A 155 7.66 -1.19 9.95
N LYS A 156 8.08 -1.08 11.21
CA LYS A 156 7.85 0.08 12.09
C LYS A 156 8.36 1.41 11.53
N ARG A 157 9.30 1.39 10.59
CA ARG A 157 9.95 2.59 10.01
C ARG A 157 8.98 3.57 9.38
N PHE A 158 7.79 3.13 8.96
CA PHE A 158 6.82 3.96 8.27
C PHE A 158 5.67 4.46 9.16
N PHE A 159 5.54 3.96 10.39
CA PHE A 159 4.37 4.22 11.24
C PHE A 159 4.74 5.10 12.42
N SER A 160 4.06 6.24 12.55
CA SER A 160 4.11 7.06 13.76
C SER A 160 3.27 6.40 14.86
N GLN A 161 3.78 6.41 16.09
CA GLN A 161 2.98 6.03 17.25
C GLN A 161 2.11 7.22 17.65
N CYS A 162 0.88 7.22 17.17
CA CYS A 162 -0.19 7.80 17.97
C CYS A 162 -0.88 6.61 18.66
N GLY A 163 -1.15 6.68 19.97
CA GLY A 163 -1.75 5.61 20.77
C GLY A 163 -3.20 5.26 20.41
N VAL A 164 -3.57 5.36 19.13
CA VAL A 164 -4.93 5.28 18.59
C VAL A 164 -5.39 3.82 18.41
N PHE A 165 -4.46 2.86 18.44
CA PHE A 165 -4.78 1.44 18.57
C PHE A 165 -4.34 0.96 19.96
N GLY A 166 -5.12 1.35 20.97
CA GLY A 166 -5.08 0.73 22.28
C GLY A 166 -5.51 -0.73 22.17
N ALA A 167 -4.79 -1.60 22.86
CA ALA A 167 -5.10 -3.02 23.00
C ALA A 167 -6.57 -3.21 23.40
N ALA A 168 -7.25 -4.09 22.65
CA ALA A 168 -8.34 -4.89 23.17
C ALA A 168 -7.80 -6.32 23.29
#